data_AF-A0AAE9YNR9-F1
#
_entry.id   AF-A0AAE9YNR9-F1
#
_cell.length_a   1.000
_cell.length_b   1.000
_cell.length_c   1.000
_cell.angle_alpha   90.00
_cell.angle_beta   90.00
_cell.angle_gamma   90.00
#
_symmetry.space_group_name_H-M   'P 1'
#
loop_
_entity.id
_entity.type
_entity.pdbx_description
1 polymer ?
#
loop_
_entity_poly.entity_id
_entity_poly.type
_entity_poly.pdbx_seq_one_letter_code
_entity_poly.pdbx_strand_id
1 'polypeptide(L)' 'MKKIIVLTVRVDSEVGEAIHALAQADERSVAWVTRKLLTEALKARKLLTAQDDQQYRAAKG' A
#
# COMPACT_ATOMS: atom_id res chain seq x y z
N MET A 1 -17.47 -13.03 3.09
CA MET A 1 -16.87 -12.17 4.14
C MET A 1 -15.45 -11.82 3.73
N LYS A 2 -15.10 -10.52 3.58
CA LYS A 2 -13.72 -10.12 3.27
C LYS A 2 -12.86 -10.40 4.51
N LYS A 3 -11.86 -11.28 4.40
CA LYS A 3 -10.89 -11.51 5.49
C LYS A 3 -10.04 -10.24 5.64
N ILE A 4 -10.00 -9.69 6.85
CA ILE A 4 -9.08 -8.60 7.19
C ILE A 4 -7.73 -9.25 7.48
N ILE A 5 -6.72 -8.93 6.67
CA ILE A 5 -5.33 -9.33 6.91
C ILE A 5 -4.61 -8.11 7.47
N VAL A 6 -4.06 -8.25 8.68
CA VAL A 6 -3.26 -7.20 9.32
C VAL A 6 -1.79 -7.56 9.13
N LEU A 7 -1.00 -6.61 8.62
CA LEU A 7 0.45 -6.76 8.46
C LEU A 7 1.15 -5.72 9.34
N THR A 8 2.10 -6.16 10.16
CA THR A 8 3.01 -5.27 10.88
C THR A 8 4.32 -5.18 10.10
N VAL A 9 4.69 -3.97 9.70
CA VAL A 9 5.94 -3.71 8.95
C VAL A 9 6.83 -2.81 9.80
N ARG A 10 8.08 -3.21 9.99
CA ARG A 10 9.11 -2.37 10.59
C ARG A 10 9.88 -1.68 9.49
N VAL A 11 10.03 -0.38 9.61
CA VAL A 11 10.80 0.48 8.70
C VAL A 11 11.68 1.40 9.55
N ASP A 12 12.75 1.91 8.95
CA ASP A 12 13.59 2.91 9.58
C ASP A 12 12.81 4.22 9.77
N SER A 13 13.24 5.04 10.74
CA SER A 13 12.51 6.26 11.14
C SER A 13 12.30 7.22 9.97
N GLU A 14 13.30 7.43 9.14
CA GLU A 14 13.23 8.31 7.96
C GLU A 14 12.14 7.85 6.97
N VAL A 15 12.06 6.55 6.72
CA VAL A 15 11.03 5.97 5.84
C VAL A 15 9.64 6.09 6.48
N GLY A 16 9.54 5.87 7.79
CA GLY A 16 8.31 6.05 8.54
C GLY A 16 7.80 7.48 8.45
N GLU A 17 8.65 8.46 8.69
CA GLU A 17 8.33 9.89 8.60
C GLU A 17 7.86 10.27 7.20
N ALA A 18 8.56 9.81 6.16
CA ALA A 18 8.17 10.05 4.77
C ALA A 18 6.77 9.50 4.44
N ILE A 19 6.44 8.29 4.90
CA ILE A 19 5.10 7.71 4.71
C ILE A 19 4.03 8.53 5.43
N HIS A 20 4.31 8.97 6.66
CA HIS A 20 3.38 9.80 7.44
C HIS A 20 3.14 11.17 6.79
N ALA A 21 4.19 11.81 6.28
CA ALA A 21 4.09 13.08 5.57
C ALA A 21 3.24 12.95 4.30
N LEU A 22 3.45 11.89 3.51
CA LEU A 22 2.62 11.60 2.32
C LEU A 22 1.16 11.35 2.68
N ALA A 23 0.89 10.60 3.75
CA ALA A 23 -0.47 10.34 4.22
C ALA A 23 -1.20 11.62 4.62
N GLN A 24 -0.50 12.55 5.27
CA GLN A 24 -1.05 13.86 5.64
C GLN A 24 -1.31 14.73 4.40
N ALA A 25 -0.38 14.78 3.45
CA ALA A 25 -0.51 15.57 2.23
C ALA A 25 -1.68 15.12 1.34
N ASP A 26 -1.92 13.81 1.28
CA ASP A 26 -2.97 13.21 0.44
C ASP A 26 -4.32 13.04 1.15
N GLU A 27 -4.43 13.44 2.43
CA GLU A 27 -5.59 13.19 3.30
C GLU A 27 -6.00 11.69 3.32
N ARG A 28 -5.00 10.81 3.41
CA ARG A 28 -5.18 9.34 3.43
C ARG A 28 -4.66 8.73 4.70
N SER A 29 -5.12 7.52 5.01
CA SER A 29 -4.54 6.75 6.11
C SER A 29 -3.14 6.23 5.74
N VAL A 30 -2.26 6.13 6.73
CA VAL A 30 -0.93 5.52 6.59
C VAL A 30 -1.04 4.13 5.94
N ALA A 31 -2.00 3.31 6.36
CA ALA A 31 -2.24 1.99 5.77
C ALA A 31 -2.56 2.04 4.26
N TRP A 32 -3.34 3.03 3.82
CA TRP A 32 -3.68 3.20 2.41
C TRP A 32 -2.44 3.59 1.59
N VAL A 33 -1.66 4.57 2.08
CA VAL A 33 -0.43 5.03 1.42
C VAL A 33 0.60 3.90 1.36
N THR A 34 0.86 3.22 2.47
CA THR A 34 1.77 2.06 2.51
C THR A 34 1.34 0.97 1.53
N ARG A 35 0.05 0.63 1.48
CA ARG A 35 -0.48 -0.34 0.51
C ARG A 35 -0.25 0.13 -0.92
N LYS A 36 -0.46 1.41 -1.22
CA LYS A 36 -0.25 1.98 -2.55
C LYS A 36 1.21 1.87 -2.96
N LEU A 37 2.14 2.30 -2.11
CA LEU A 37 3.58 2.24 -2.35
C LEU A 37 4.06 0.80 -2.58
N LEU A 38 3.64 -0.15 -1.73
CA LEU A 38 3.94 -1.57 -1.91
C LEU A 38 3.43 -2.11 -3.25
N THR A 39 2.20 -1.74 -3.61
CA THR A 39 1.59 -2.14 -4.89
C THR A 39 2.41 -1.61 -6.06
N GLU A 40 2.72 -0.32 -6.09
CA GLU A 40 3.50 0.27 -7.19
C GLU A 40 4.91 -0.33 -7.29
N ALA A 41 5.57 -0.59 -6.16
CA ALA A 41 6.87 -1.25 -6.14
C ALA A 41 6.81 -2.67 -6.72
N LEU A 42 5.77 -3.45 -6.37
CA LEU A 42 5.57 -4.79 -6.94
C LEU A 42 5.23 -4.73 -8.43
N LYS A 43 4.47 -3.72 -8.89
CA LYS A 43 4.16 -3.51 -10.31
C LYS A 43 5.42 -3.22 -11.11
N ALA A 44 6.24 -2.29 -10.62
CA ALA A 44 7.51 -1.93 -11.24
C ALA A 44 8.44 -3.14 -11.39
N ARG A 45 8.38 -4.07 -10.42
CA ARG A 45 9.15 -5.33 -10.43
C ARG A 45 8.48 -6.47 -11.22
N LYS A 46 7.29 -6.26 -11.79
CA LYS A 46 6.46 -7.28 -12.46
C LYS A 46 6.16 -8.50 -11.57
N LEU A 47 6.03 -8.28 -10.26
CA LEU A 47 5.78 -9.32 -9.26
C LEU A 47 4.30 -9.45 -8.86
N LEU A 48 3.44 -8.54 -9.32
CA LEU A 48 1.99 -8.69 -9.16
C LEU A 48 1.44 -9.63 -10.22
N THR A 49 0.76 -10.68 -9.80
CA THR A 49 0.04 -11.54 -10.74
C THR A 49 -1.18 -10.82 -11.29
N ALA A 50 -1.71 -11.27 -12.44
CA ALA A 50 -2.91 -10.69 -13.04
C ALA A 50 -4.13 -10.72 -12.09
N GLN A 51 -4.21 -11.73 -11.21
CA GLN A 51 -5.25 -11.83 -10.18
C GLN A 51 -5.12 -10.76 -9.10
N ASP A 52 -3.88 -10.43 -8.69
CA ASP A 52 -3.63 -9.40 -7.68
C ASP A 52 -3.93 -7.99 -8.21
N ASP A 53 -3.61 -7.70 -9.48
CA ASP A 53 -3.93 -6.40 -10.09
C ASP A 53 -5.45 -6.21 -10.27
N GLN A 54 -6.18 -7.28 -10.60
CA GLN A 54 -7.64 -7.23 -10.71
C GLN A 54 -8.30 -6.94 -9.36
N GLN A 55 -7.84 -7.56 -8.27
CA GLN A 55 -8.35 -7.29 -6.92
C GLN A 55 -7.99 -5.89 -6.42
N TYR A 56 -6.82 -5.36 -6.79
CA TYR A 56 -6.44 -3.97 -6.49
C TYR A 56 -7.37 -2.97 -7.19
N ARG A 57 -7.63 -3.14 -8.48
CA ARG A 57 -8.52 -2.25 -9.26
C ARG A 57 -9.95 -2.29 -8.73
N ALA A 58 -10.46 -3.47 -8.38
CA ALA A 58 -11.80 -3.63 -7.80
C ALA A 58 -11.95 -2.98 -6.41
N ALA A 59 -10.87 -2.82 -5.65
CA ALA A 59 -10.87 -2.14 -4.35
C ALA A 59 -10.75 -0.60 -4.46
N LYS A 60 -10.62 -0.07 -5.68
CA LYS A 60 -10.52 1.36 -5.96
C LYS A 60 -11.86 1.98 -6.38
N GLY A 61 -12.91 1.16 -6.55
CA GLY A 61 -14.28 1.55 -6.90
C GLY A 61 -15.22 1.56 -5.71
#